data_AF-A0A139SK47-F1
#
_entry.id   AF-A0A139SK47-F1
#
_cell.length_a   1.000
_cell.length_b   1.000
_cell.length_c   1.000
_cell.angle_alpha   90.00
_cell.angle_beta   90.00
_cell.angle_gamma   90.00
#
_symmetry.space_group_name_H-M   'P 1'
#
loop_
_entity.id
_entity.type
_entity.pdbx_description
1 polymer ?
#
loop_
_entity_poly.entity_id
_entity_poly.type
_entity_poly.pdbx_seq_one_letter_code
_entity_poly.pdbx_strand_id
1 'polypeptide(L)'
;MKPLLAEARDRLDAKDTQAALAIYEKLLAEDSGVAARADVLVTISGDLGSTGHLREITELVGPHYDAQKHGPATGLNLLQAYIALRNVDAAQHILDILFGLGRPELEDRLHGFSNAIAELMAQGQFAPNAPVSPSVGPAETSAATGTAPSPSAHVSLVTISKPIWSYGLEDALGELFPVREAEKNVRRVAFAQLAVLGLEDTHELAAKPEDELGRLSRAIPLWLAETFSYSPLYAPLAAVGVRHSSGTPGHYALFPSEWTTENLRQLVEASGAEARGLDYIFTGSLQEKNADTTLTLRVWEVRKFRERKKIVLRWTPASADAELAKLHAYLRQFMEWRDGSAGEPRAAALRYSPPAQALRWLHTLGTSLTLFLAGKDVLARDQIPPLKALIRDALSAAQREKESTATALASLTLLARARDLRAIDETDLVELTKTLDAATSLDDGSARTSPDSEQSKQVATARSALAL
;
A
#
# COMPACT_ATOMS: atom_id res chain seq x y z
N MET A 1 -9.77 -21.54 42.01
CA MET A 1 -9.26 -21.62 40.63
C MET A 1 -9.96 -20.62 39.69
N LYS A 2 -11.20 -20.86 39.22
CA LYS A 2 -11.94 -19.88 38.38
C LYS A 2 -11.99 -18.43 38.91
N PRO A 3 -12.25 -18.16 40.20
CA PRO A 3 -12.24 -16.78 40.71
C PRO A 3 -10.84 -16.14 40.72
N LEU A 4 -9.76 -16.94 40.87
CA LEU A 4 -8.39 -16.43 40.84
C LEU A 4 -7.95 -16.10 39.40
N LEU A 5 -8.36 -16.90 38.42
CA LEU A 5 -8.11 -16.60 37.00
C LEU A 5 -8.85 -15.33 36.56
N ALA A 6 -10.10 -15.15 36.98
CA ALA A 6 -10.85 -13.93 36.73
C ALA A 6 -10.22 -12.71 37.42
N GLU A 7 -9.78 -12.84 38.67
CA GLU A 7 -9.06 -11.78 39.38
C GLU A 7 -7.76 -11.40 38.67
N ALA A 8 -6.97 -12.38 38.22
CA ALA A 8 -5.76 -12.12 37.45
C ALA A 8 -6.06 -11.41 36.13
N ARG A 9 -7.16 -11.77 35.47
CA ARG A 9 -7.62 -11.09 34.25
C ARG A 9 -7.99 -9.64 34.50
N ASP A 10 -8.77 -9.36 35.56
CA ASP A 10 -9.14 -8.00 35.94
C ASP A 10 -7.90 -7.14 36.25
N ARG A 11 -6.86 -7.74 36.84
CA ARG A 11 -5.56 -7.07 37.08
C ARG A 11 -4.83 -6.75 35.77
N LEU A 12 -4.82 -7.66 34.80
CA LEU A 12 -4.26 -7.38 33.47
C LEU A 12 -5.02 -6.24 32.76
N ASP A 13 -6.36 -6.24 32.81
CA ASP A 13 -7.18 -5.20 32.20
C ASP A 13 -6.97 -3.83 32.89
N ALA A 14 -6.69 -3.83 34.20
CA ALA A 14 -6.29 -2.65 34.96
C ALA A 14 -4.81 -2.24 34.78
N LYS A 15 -4.06 -2.93 33.90
CA LYS A 15 -2.61 -2.74 33.65
C LYS A 15 -1.71 -2.98 34.88
N ASP A 16 -2.20 -3.75 35.86
CA ASP A 16 -1.46 -4.21 37.03
C ASP A 16 -0.84 -5.59 36.73
N THR A 17 0.10 -5.61 35.77
CA THR A 17 0.73 -6.84 35.26
C THR A 17 1.43 -7.62 36.37
N GLN A 18 2.12 -6.93 37.28
CA GLN A 18 2.88 -7.58 38.35
C GLN A 18 1.95 -8.35 39.30
N ALA A 19 0.79 -7.79 39.67
CA ALA A 19 -0.17 -8.49 40.51
C ALA A 19 -0.81 -9.69 39.79
N ALA A 20 -1.10 -9.56 38.49
CA ALA A 20 -1.64 -10.66 37.70
C ALA A 20 -0.65 -11.84 37.61
N LEU A 21 0.62 -11.56 37.31
CA LEU A 21 1.66 -12.59 37.22
C LEU A 21 1.87 -13.32 38.55
N ALA A 22 1.86 -12.60 39.67
CA ALA A 22 1.97 -13.22 41.00
C ALA A 22 0.83 -14.21 41.28
N ILE A 23 -0.38 -13.94 40.79
CA ILE A 23 -1.53 -14.86 40.90
C ILE A 23 -1.29 -16.10 40.03
N TYR A 24 -0.88 -15.92 38.77
CA TYR A 24 -0.62 -17.04 37.86
C TYR A 24 0.54 -17.93 38.32
N GLU A 25 1.65 -17.34 38.76
CA GLU A 25 2.80 -18.06 39.32
C GLU A 25 2.41 -18.91 40.52
N LYS A 26 1.69 -18.32 41.47
CA LYS A 26 1.20 -19.04 42.64
C LYS A 26 0.30 -20.21 42.24
N LEU A 27 -0.58 -19.99 41.26
CA LEU A 27 -1.53 -20.99 40.79
C LEU A 27 -0.84 -22.15 40.06
N LEU A 28 0.26 -21.89 39.35
CA LEU A 28 1.06 -22.90 38.67
C LEU A 28 2.07 -23.62 39.59
N ALA A 29 2.51 -22.95 40.67
CA ALA A 29 3.42 -23.49 41.68
C ALA A 29 2.71 -24.40 42.71
N GLU A 30 1.38 -24.41 42.77
CA GLU A 30 0.65 -25.32 43.65
C GLU A 30 0.84 -26.79 43.21
N ASP A 31 1.36 -27.63 44.12
CA ASP A 31 1.56 -29.09 43.96
C ASP A 31 0.24 -29.88 43.76
N SER A 32 -0.89 -29.20 43.64
CA SER A 32 -2.23 -29.76 43.46
C SER A 32 -2.50 -30.26 42.02
N GLY A 33 -1.50 -30.24 41.13
CA GLY A 33 -1.63 -30.67 39.74
C GLY A 33 -2.37 -29.66 38.84
N VAL A 34 -2.52 -28.42 39.29
CA VAL A 34 -3.19 -27.35 38.54
C VAL A 34 -2.44 -27.01 37.24
N ALA A 35 -1.11 -27.04 37.27
CA ALA A 35 -0.27 -26.90 36.07
C ALA A 35 -0.43 -28.06 35.06
N ALA A 36 -1.05 -29.18 35.43
CA ALA A 36 -1.32 -30.29 34.51
C ALA A 36 -2.69 -30.18 33.81
N ARG A 37 -3.46 -29.12 34.09
CA ARG A 37 -4.81 -28.92 33.56
C ARG A 37 -4.80 -28.10 32.26
N ALA A 38 -5.39 -28.67 31.21
CA ALA A 38 -5.52 -28.02 29.90
C ALA A 38 -6.25 -26.68 29.97
N ASP A 39 -7.37 -26.62 30.71
CA ASP A 39 -8.22 -25.43 30.80
C ASP A 39 -7.53 -24.25 31.49
N VAL A 40 -6.58 -24.54 32.38
CA VAL A 40 -5.83 -23.51 33.11
C VAL A 40 -4.75 -22.90 32.22
N LEU A 41 -3.88 -23.72 31.62
CA LEU A 41 -2.79 -23.24 30.77
C LEU A 41 -3.28 -22.52 29.51
N VAL A 42 -4.39 -22.97 28.91
CA VAL A 42 -4.98 -22.26 27.76
C VAL A 42 -5.57 -20.91 28.16
N THR A 43 -6.16 -20.81 29.36
CA THR A 43 -6.71 -19.54 29.87
C THR A 43 -5.59 -18.55 30.17
N ILE A 44 -4.56 -18.97 30.90
CA ILE A 44 -3.40 -18.10 31.22
C ILE A 44 -2.72 -17.61 29.94
N SER A 45 -2.44 -18.52 28.99
CA SER A 45 -1.81 -18.13 27.72
C SER A 45 -2.70 -17.23 26.86
N GLY A 46 -4.03 -17.42 26.88
CA GLY A 46 -4.99 -16.55 26.19
C GLY A 46 -5.09 -15.16 26.81
N ASP A 47 -5.09 -15.08 28.14
CA ASP A 47 -5.15 -13.82 28.88
C ASP A 47 -3.91 -12.95 28.62
N LEU A 48 -2.73 -13.56 28.73
CA LEU A 48 -1.46 -12.90 28.46
C LEU A 48 -1.32 -12.53 26.97
N GLY A 49 -1.78 -13.39 26.07
CA GLY A 49 -1.71 -13.16 24.62
C GLY A 49 -2.58 -11.98 24.17
N SER A 50 -3.82 -11.92 24.64
CA SER A 50 -4.75 -10.82 24.33
C SER A 50 -4.34 -9.47 24.93
N THR A 51 -3.44 -9.47 25.90
CA THR A 51 -2.92 -8.26 26.56
C THR A 51 -1.48 -7.91 26.16
N GLY A 52 -0.87 -8.69 25.27
CA GLY A 52 0.46 -8.40 24.70
C GLY A 52 1.66 -8.87 25.53
N HIS A 53 1.45 -9.67 26.57
CA HIS A 53 2.48 -10.15 27.50
C HIS A 53 3.16 -11.43 26.99
N LEU A 54 3.81 -11.32 25.82
CA LEU A 54 4.33 -12.49 25.09
C LEU A 54 5.53 -13.15 25.77
N ARG A 55 6.38 -12.38 26.45
CA ARG A 55 7.53 -12.91 27.19
C ARG A 55 7.05 -13.80 28.33
N GLU A 56 6.04 -13.33 29.05
CA GLU A 56 5.44 -13.99 30.19
C GLU A 56 4.76 -15.30 29.78
N ILE A 57 4.18 -15.38 28.57
CA ILE A 57 3.70 -16.66 28.01
C ILE A 57 4.84 -17.67 27.93
N THR A 58 6.00 -17.29 27.40
CA THR A 58 7.12 -18.23 27.23
C THR A 58 7.77 -18.65 28.54
N GLU A 59 7.76 -17.78 29.55
CA GLU A 59 8.37 -18.02 30.86
C GLU A 59 7.43 -18.80 31.80
N LEU A 60 6.13 -18.50 31.80
CA LEU A 60 5.15 -19.14 32.69
C LEU A 60 4.45 -20.35 32.09
N VAL A 61 4.16 -20.36 30.80
CA VAL A 61 3.38 -21.45 30.16
C VAL A 61 4.32 -22.49 29.58
N GLY A 62 5.44 -22.05 28.99
CA GLY A 62 6.42 -22.91 28.31
C GLY A 62 6.90 -24.09 29.14
N PRO A 63 7.39 -23.89 30.39
CA PRO A 63 7.93 -24.97 31.23
C PRO A 63 6.91 -26.07 31.59
N HIS A 64 5.62 -25.77 31.54
CA HIS A 64 4.55 -26.69 31.93
C HIS A 64 3.84 -27.34 30.73
N TYR A 65 4.09 -26.88 29.51
CA TYR A 65 3.35 -27.33 28.34
C TYR A 65 3.73 -28.75 27.90
N ASP A 66 2.78 -29.67 28.12
CA ASP A 66 2.70 -30.99 27.52
C ASP A 66 1.53 -31.05 26.51
N ALA A 67 1.82 -31.29 25.23
CA ALA A 67 0.82 -31.26 24.16
C ALA A 67 -0.26 -32.35 24.27
N GLN A 68 0.08 -33.50 24.86
CA GLN A 68 -0.88 -34.59 25.05
C GLN A 68 -1.85 -34.29 26.20
N LYS A 69 -1.41 -33.52 27.19
CA LYS A 69 -2.24 -33.13 28.35
C LYS A 69 -3.02 -31.85 28.12
N HIS A 70 -2.39 -30.84 27.52
CA HIS A 70 -2.96 -29.49 27.43
C HIS A 70 -3.59 -29.18 26.09
N GLY A 71 -3.34 -30.02 25.08
CA GLY A 71 -3.92 -29.89 23.75
C GLY A 71 -3.30 -28.77 22.91
N PRO A 72 -3.71 -28.67 21.64
CA PRO A 72 -3.05 -27.84 20.64
C PRO A 72 -3.24 -26.34 20.86
N ALA A 73 -4.33 -25.89 21.50
CA ALA A 73 -4.61 -24.47 21.67
C ALA A 73 -3.52 -23.74 22.49
N THR A 74 -3.08 -24.33 23.61
CA THR A 74 -1.98 -23.82 24.42
C THR A 74 -0.66 -23.80 23.62
N GLY A 75 -0.41 -24.86 22.84
CA GLY A 75 0.77 -24.94 21.98
C GLY A 75 0.78 -23.89 20.88
N LEU A 76 -0.38 -23.59 20.28
CA LEU A 76 -0.51 -22.53 19.27
C LEU A 76 -0.21 -21.14 19.87
N ASN A 77 -0.67 -20.88 21.10
CA ASN A 77 -0.35 -19.63 21.80
C ASN A 77 1.16 -19.51 22.10
N LEU A 78 1.80 -20.60 22.54
CA LEU A 78 3.25 -20.65 22.75
C LEU A 78 4.04 -20.46 21.45
N LEU A 79 3.61 -21.12 20.37
CA LEU A 79 4.20 -21.00 19.05
C LEU A 79 4.16 -19.56 18.55
N GLN A 80 3.01 -18.89 18.69
CA GLN A 80 2.85 -17.48 18.35
C GLN A 80 3.76 -16.58 19.19
N ALA A 81 3.87 -16.83 20.50
CA ALA A 81 4.74 -16.06 21.39
C ALA A 81 6.23 -16.21 21.00
N TYR A 82 6.71 -17.43 20.75
CA TYR A 82 8.10 -17.68 20.35
C TYR A 82 8.43 -17.06 18.99
N ILE A 83 7.52 -17.12 18.01
CA ILE A 83 7.69 -16.46 16.71
C ILE A 83 7.79 -14.94 16.89
N ALA A 84 6.90 -14.33 17.67
CA ALA A 84 6.90 -12.90 17.92
C ALA A 84 8.17 -12.42 18.65
N LEU A 85 8.69 -13.24 19.56
CA LEU A 85 9.96 -12.99 20.26
C LEU A 85 11.21 -13.37 19.45
N ARG A 86 11.04 -13.83 18.20
CA ARG A 86 12.09 -14.33 17.32
C ARG A 86 12.93 -15.48 17.93
N ASN A 87 12.35 -16.26 18.83
CA ASN A 87 12.96 -17.48 19.35
C ASN A 87 12.66 -18.65 18.41
N VAL A 88 13.43 -18.71 17.33
CA VAL A 88 13.23 -19.65 16.22
C VAL A 88 13.36 -21.10 16.65
N ASP A 89 14.35 -21.42 17.49
CA ASP A 89 14.59 -22.79 17.94
C ASP A 89 13.42 -23.31 18.79
N ALA A 90 12.92 -22.49 19.72
CA ALA A 90 11.77 -22.84 20.53
C ALA A 90 10.47 -22.89 19.70
N ALA A 91 10.31 -21.98 18.73
CA ALA A 91 9.17 -21.99 17.82
C ALA A 91 9.14 -23.26 16.97
N GLN A 92 10.26 -23.66 16.39
CA GLN A 92 10.38 -24.89 15.62
C GLN A 92 10.09 -26.13 16.49
N HIS A 93 10.59 -26.15 17.72
CA HIS A 93 10.32 -27.24 18.66
C HIS A 93 8.83 -27.41 18.95
N ILE A 94 8.10 -26.32 19.24
CA ILE A 94 6.65 -26.38 19.46
C ILE A 94 5.90 -26.77 18.20
N LEU A 95 6.33 -26.30 17.03
CA LEU A 95 5.74 -26.67 15.74
C LEU A 95 5.84 -28.18 15.48
N ASP A 96 7.02 -28.77 15.73
CA ASP A 96 7.24 -30.21 15.56
C ASP A 96 6.35 -31.02 16.52
N ILE A 97 6.22 -30.57 17.77
CA ILE A 97 5.31 -31.16 18.76
C ILE A 97 3.86 -31.13 18.25
N LEU A 98 3.41 -30.01 17.67
CA LEU A 98 2.03 -29.85 17.18
C LEU A 98 1.76 -30.70 15.93
N PHE A 99 2.70 -30.79 14.99
CA PHE A 99 2.59 -31.74 13.86
C PHE A 99 2.54 -33.19 14.36
N GLY A 100 3.30 -33.51 15.40
CA GLY A 100 3.28 -34.83 16.05
C GLY A 100 1.94 -35.23 16.67
N LEU A 101 0.99 -34.30 16.84
CA LEU A 101 -0.38 -34.62 17.27
C LEU A 101 -1.23 -35.25 16.16
N GLY A 102 -0.82 -35.14 14.89
CA GLY A 102 -1.51 -35.75 13.75
C GLY A 102 -2.97 -35.30 13.60
N ARG A 103 -3.22 -33.99 13.75
CA ARG A 103 -4.56 -33.36 13.67
C ARG A 103 -4.78 -32.72 12.29
N PRO A 104 -5.56 -33.33 11.38
CA PRO A 104 -5.76 -32.81 10.03
C PRO A 104 -6.30 -31.37 10.00
N GLU A 105 -7.19 -31.03 10.92
CA GLU A 105 -7.77 -29.70 11.06
C GLU A 105 -6.76 -28.59 11.40
N LEU A 106 -5.54 -28.96 11.84
CA LEU A 106 -4.47 -28.01 12.15
C LEU A 106 -3.39 -27.95 11.07
N GLU A 107 -3.36 -28.87 10.12
CA GLU A 107 -2.26 -29.01 9.15
C GLU A 107 -2.00 -27.71 8.38
N ASP A 108 -3.03 -27.13 7.76
CA ASP A 108 -2.90 -25.88 7.00
C ASP A 108 -2.36 -24.73 7.87
N ARG A 109 -2.84 -24.63 9.11
CA ARG A 109 -2.41 -23.61 10.07
C ARG A 109 -0.97 -23.82 10.52
N LEU A 110 -0.56 -25.06 10.77
CA LEU A 110 0.80 -25.42 11.15
C LEU A 110 1.79 -25.23 9.99
N HIS A 111 1.38 -25.52 8.75
CA HIS A 111 2.16 -25.18 7.56
C HIS A 111 2.36 -23.66 7.43
N GLY A 112 1.35 -22.86 7.75
CA GLY A 112 1.50 -21.40 7.86
C GLY A 112 2.59 -20.98 8.85
N PHE A 113 2.65 -21.61 10.03
CA PHE A 113 3.71 -21.36 11.01
C PHE A 113 5.09 -21.87 10.58
N SER A 114 5.15 -23.01 9.88
CA SER A 114 6.39 -23.54 9.29
C SER A 114 7.01 -22.53 8.32
N ASN A 115 6.18 -21.91 7.49
CA ASN A 115 6.63 -20.85 6.58
C ASN A 115 7.14 -19.62 7.34
N ALA A 116 6.44 -19.18 8.39
CA ALA A 116 6.85 -18.05 9.22
C ALA A 116 8.20 -18.30 9.94
N ILE A 117 8.42 -19.52 10.43
CA ILE A 117 9.69 -19.92 11.07
C ILE A 117 10.82 -20.02 10.04
N ALA A 118 10.56 -20.57 8.85
CA ALA A 118 11.52 -20.58 7.75
C ALA A 118 11.91 -19.17 7.31
N GLU A 119 10.95 -18.24 7.30
CA GLU A 119 11.19 -16.83 6.99
C GLU A 119 12.03 -16.14 8.08
N LEU A 120 11.77 -16.44 9.37
CA LEU A 120 12.62 -15.98 10.49
C LEU A 120 14.04 -16.55 10.44
N MET A 121 14.21 -17.83 10.07
CA MET A 121 15.53 -18.44 9.86
C MET A 121 16.29 -17.76 8.71
N ALA A 122 15.59 -17.44 7.62
CA ALA A 122 16.17 -16.72 6.49
C ALA A 122 16.54 -15.27 6.86
N GLN A 123 15.75 -14.61 7.71
CA GLN A 123 16.05 -13.29 8.26
C GLN A 123 17.22 -13.32 9.27
N GLY A 124 17.33 -14.38 10.09
CA GLY A 124 18.41 -14.56 11.07
C GLY A 124 19.80 -14.74 10.44
N GLN A 125 19.87 -15.09 9.16
CA GLN A 125 21.10 -15.13 8.37
C GLN A 125 21.50 -13.75 7.80
N PHE A 126 20.60 -12.75 7.84
CA PHE A 126 20.81 -11.41 7.29
C PHE A 126 20.15 -10.33 8.18
N ALA A 127 20.86 -9.97 9.26
CA ALA A 127 20.72 -8.79 10.12
C ALA A 127 20.10 -9.01 11.53
N PRO A 128 20.79 -8.56 12.60
CA PRO A 128 20.27 -8.52 13.95
C PRO A 128 19.40 -7.27 14.15
N ASN A 129 18.31 -7.44 14.92
CA ASN A 129 17.43 -6.39 15.48
C ASN A 129 16.52 -5.64 14.49
N ALA A 130 15.36 -6.24 14.21
CA ALA A 130 14.16 -5.50 13.82
C ALA A 130 12.94 -6.03 14.59
N PRO A 131 12.21 -5.21 15.37
CA PRO A 131 10.98 -5.64 16.02
C PRO A 131 9.85 -5.81 15.00
N VAL A 132 9.07 -6.89 15.14
CA VAL A 132 7.89 -7.20 14.31
C VAL A 132 6.63 -6.87 15.12
N SER A 133 5.71 -6.10 14.53
CA SER A 133 4.34 -5.98 15.04
C SER A 133 3.47 -7.10 14.46
N PRO A 134 2.52 -7.67 15.23
CA PRO A 134 1.76 -8.84 14.85
C PRO A 134 0.57 -8.47 13.95
N SER A 135 0.37 -9.22 12.88
CA SER A 135 -0.92 -9.31 12.18
C SER A 135 -1.19 -10.78 11.90
N VAL A 136 -2.29 -11.24 12.46
CA VAL A 136 -2.69 -12.63 12.69
C VAL A 136 -3.49 -13.16 11.48
N GLY A 137 -3.41 -14.48 11.26
CA GLY A 137 -4.16 -15.25 10.26
C GLY A 137 -5.67 -15.39 10.53
N PRO A 138 -6.36 -16.27 9.75
CA PRO A 138 -7.75 -16.10 9.35
C PRO A 138 -8.80 -16.69 10.31
N ALA A 139 -10.04 -16.27 10.05
CA ALA A 139 -11.28 -16.49 10.80
C ALA A 139 -11.74 -17.96 10.86
N GLU A 140 -12.33 -18.35 12.00
CA GLU A 140 -13.36 -19.39 12.02
C GLU A 140 -14.53 -19.06 12.97
N THR A 141 -15.67 -19.53 12.51
CA THR A 141 -17.04 -19.60 13.03
C THR A 141 -17.22 -19.86 14.53
N SER A 142 -18.09 -19.06 15.16
CA SER A 142 -19.00 -19.59 16.19
C SER A 142 -20.31 -18.81 16.27
N ALA A 143 -21.40 -19.57 16.43
CA ALA A 143 -22.76 -19.08 16.53
C ALA A 143 -23.06 -18.51 17.93
N ALA A 144 -23.93 -17.49 17.94
CA ALA A 144 -24.79 -17.04 19.02
C ALA A 144 -24.14 -16.67 20.37
N THR A 145 -23.88 -15.38 20.56
CA THR A 145 -24.63 -14.54 21.53
C THR A 145 -24.32 -13.07 21.26
N GLY A 146 -25.37 -12.25 21.26
CA GLY A 146 -25.33 -10.89 20.73
C GLY A 146 -24.41 -9.94 21.49
N THR A 147 -23.31 -9.55 20.85
CA THR A 147 -22.69 -8.23 20.97
C THR A 147 -22.03 -7.95 19.63
N ALA A 148 -22.37 -6.82 19.00
CA ALA A 148 -21.87 -6.50 17.67
C ALA A 148 -20.33 -6.47 17.67
N PRO A 149 -19.66 -7.20 16.76
CA PRO A 149 -18.20 -7.15 16.68
C PRO A 149 -17.77 -5.75 16.24
N SER A 150 -16.87 -5.15 17.02
CA SER A 150 -16.13 -3.95 16.59
C SER A 150 -15.43 -4.24 15.26
N PRO A 151 -15.49 -3.34 14.25
CA PRO A 151 -14.89 -3.62 12.96
C PRO A 151 -13.38 -3.81 13.03
N SER A 152 -12.90 -5.00 12.65
CA SER A 152 -11.52 -5.19 12.25
C SER A 152 -11.24 -4.34 11.02
N ALA A 153 -10.30 -3.40 11.14
CA ALA A 153 -9.87 -2.58 10.02
C ALA A 153 -9.04 -3.45 9.06
N HIS A 154 -9.48 -3.60 7.81
CA HIS A 154 -8.77 -4.39 6.80
C HIS A 154 -8.16 -3.44 5.74
N VAL A 155 -6.91 -3.70 5.36
CA VAL A 155 -6.27 -3.01 4.23
C VAL A 155 -6.58 -3.78 2.95
N SER A 156 -7.19 -3.10 2.00
CA SER A 156 -7.41 -3.58 0.63
C SER A 156 -6.50 -2.83 -0.34
N LEU A 157 -6.20 -3.44 -1.49
CA LEU A 157 -5.44 -2.79 -2.56
C LEU A 157 -6.37 -2.37 -3.69
N VAL A 158 -6.42 -1.09 -3.98
CA VAL A 158 -7.08 -0.52 -5.16
C VAL A 158 -6.08 -0.50 -6.31
N THR A 159 -6.47 -1.08 -7.45
CA THR A 159 -5.62 -1.11 -8.65
C THR A 159 -6.05 -0.05 -9.66
N ILE A 160 -5.07 0.72 -10.14
CA ILE A 160 -5.25 1.78 -11.13
C ILE A 160 -4.50 1.37 -12.40
N SER A 161 -5.23 1.03 -13.45
CA SER A 161 -4.69 0.40 -14.68
C SER A 161 -4.46 1.37 -15.84
N LYS A 162 -4.93 2.62 -15.71
CA LYS A 162 -4.69 3.71 -16.65
C LYS A 162 -4.12 4.92 -15.90
N PRO A 163 -3.48 5.88 -16.58
CA PRO A 163 -3.10 7.14 -15.94
C PRO A 163 -4.30 7.80 -15.27
N ILE A 164 -4.13 8.24 -14.03
CA ILE A 164 -5.25 8.64 -13.16
C ILE A 164 -6.06 9.81 -13.72
N TRP A 165 -5.43 10.68 -14.51
CA TRP A 165 -6.08 11.80 -15.19
C TRP A 165 -6.90 11.38 -16.42
N SER A 166 -6.67 10.18 -16.99
CA SER A 166 -7.37 9.77 -18.21
C SER A 166 -8.79 9.28 -17.97
N TYR A 167 -9.12 8.85 -16.74
CA TYR A 167 -10.47 8.40 -16.39
C TYR A 167 -11.50 9.53 -16.53
N GLY A 168 -12.52 9.28 -17.35
CA GLY A 168 -13.58 10.24 -17.67
C GLY A 168 -13.36 10.99 -18.99
N LEU A 169 -12.24 10.73 -19.69
CA LEU A 169 -11.96 11.31 -21.00
C LEU A 169 -12.19 10.33 -22.16
N GLU A 170 -12.42 9.05 -21.87
CA GLU A 170 -12.49 8.01 -22.89
C GLU A 170 -13.60 8.23 -23.92
N ASP A 171 -14.78 8.67 -23.47
CA ASP A 171 -15.92 8.94 -24.37
C ASP A 171 -15.65 10.12 -25.31
N ALA A 172 -14.85 11.09 -24.87
CA ALA A 172 -14.56 12.32 -25.62
C ALA A 172 -13.35 12.18 -26.54
N LEU A 173 -12.31 11.45 -26.12
CA LEU A 173 -11.03 11.40 -26.81
C LEU A 173 -10.69 10.03 -27.42
N GLY A 174 -11.45 8.97 -27.10
CA GLY A 174 -11.19 7.62 -27.56
C GLY A 174 -9.92 7.02 -26.95
N GLU A 175 -9.19 6.23 -27.76
CA GLU A 175 -7.98 5.52 -27.34
C GLU A 175 -6.77 6.46 -27.23
N LEU A 176 -6.47 6.92 -26.01
CA LEU A 176 -5.33 7.80 -25.72
C LEU A 176 -3.97 7.08 -25.65
N PHE A 177 -3.97 5.76 -25.46
CA PHE A 177 -2.76 4.96 -25.23
C PHE A 177 -2.63 3.86 -26.29
N PRO A 178 -1.41 3.36 -26.55
CA PRO A 178 -1.21 2.30 -27.53
C PRO A 178 -2.12 1.09 -27.25
N VAL A 179 -2.78 0.60 -28.29
CA VAL A 179 -3.53 -0.65 -28.22
C VAL A 179 -2.54 -1.77 -27.95
N ARG A 180 -2.78 -2.48 -26.86
CA ARG A 180 -2.07 -3.71 -26.54
C ARG A 180 -2.90 -4.82 -27.17
N GLU A 181 -2.68 -5.09 -28.46
CA GLU A 181 -3.30 -6.26 -29.10
C GLU A 181 -2.96 -7.51 -28.27
N ALA A 182 -3.76 -8.58 -28.38
CA ALA A 182 -3.70 -9.80 -27.56
C ALA A 182 -2.38 -10.60 -27.75
N GLU A 183 -1.26 -9.94 -27.51
CA GLU A 183 0.08 -10.35 -27.86
C GLU A 183 0.66 -11.16 -26.72
N LYS A 184 1.20 -12.32 -27.09
CA LYS A 184 1.90 -13.25 -26.22
C LYS A 184 3.14 -12.65 -25.53
N ASN A 185 3.48 -11.37 -25.76
CA ASN A 185 4.73 -10.75 -25.28
C ASN A 185 4.56 -9.49 -24.41
N VAL A 186 3.34 -9.00 -24.16
CA VAL A 186 3.13 -7.85 -23.25
C VAL A 186 3.51 -8.25 -21.81
N ARG A 187 4.38 -7.46 -21.18
CA ARG A 187 4.85 -7.67 -19.80
C ARG A 187 3.88 -6.99 -18.82
N ARG A 188 3.27 -7.75 -17.91
CA ARG A 188 2.42 -7.19 -16.84
C ARG A 188 3.30 -6.70 -15.70
N VAL A 189 3.15 -5.43 -15.32
CA VAL A 189 3.98 -4.80 -14.28
C VAL A 189 3.11 -4.09 -13.24
N ALA A 190 3.33 -4.38 -11.96
CA ALA A 190 2.68 -3.66 -10.87
C ALA A 190 3.65 -2.68 -10.21
N PHE A 191 3.16 -1.49 -9.89
CA PHE A 191 3.85 -0.49 -9.08
C PHE A 191 3.10 -0.36 -7.76
N ALA A 192 3.63 -0.95 -6.69
CA ALA A 192 3.01 -0.92 -5.37
C ALA A 192 3.30 0.40 -4.65
N GLN A 193 2.32 0.88 -3.88
CA GLN A 193 2.50 2.01 -2.96
C GLN A 193 3.77 1.84 -2.12
N LEU A 194 4.56 2.90 -2.01
CA LEU A 194 5.81 2.86 -1.27
C LEU A 194 5.55 2.83 0.24
N ALA A 195 6.41 2.14 0.97
CA ALA A 195 6.47 2.25 2.42
C ALA A 195 6.96 3.64 2.83
N VAL A 196 6.55 4.11 4.00
CA VAL A 196 7.05 5.34 4.62
C VAL A 196 7.71 4.94 5.93
N LEU A 197 9.03 5.03 5.98
CA LEU A 197 9.84 4.53 7.10
C LEU A 197 10.21 5.64 8.07
N GLY A 198 10.50 5.26 9.32
CA GLY A 198 10.96 6.19 10.35
C GLY A 198 9.85 7.07 10.92
N LEU A 199 8.59 6.62 10.84
CA LEU A 199 7.46 7.33 11.44
C LEU A 199 7.45 7.07 12.95
N GLU A 200 7.63 8.13 13.75
CA GLU A 200 7.60 8.03 15.22
C GLU A 200 6.17 7.82 15.75
N ASP A 201 5.15 8.39 15.10
CA ASP A 201 3.73 8.16 15.40
C ASP A 201 2.95 7.75 14.13
N THR A 202 2.85 6.44 13.90
CA THR A 202 2.13 5.87 12.76
C THR A 202 0.63 6.13 12.80
N HIS A 203 0.05 6.41 13.98
CA HIS A 203 -1.38 6.61 14.15
C HIS A 203 -1.78 8.07 13.85
N GLU A 204 -0.98 9.05 14.27
CA GLU A 204 -1.20 10.47 13.94
C GLU A 204 -0.98 10.75 12.45
N LEU A 205 0.05 10.16 11.84
CA LEU A 205 0.31 10.31 10.40
C LEU A 205 -0.70 9.59 9.52
N ALA A 206 -1.26 8.46 9.99
CA ALA A 206 -2.38 7.81 9.30
C ALA A 206 -3.65 8.69 9.26
N ALA A 207 -3.75 9.70 10.13
CA ALA A 207 -4.82 10.70 10.08
C ALA A 207 -4.56 11.83 9.08
N LYS A 208 -3.33 11.98 8.56
CA LYS A 208 -2.94 13.00 7.57
C LYS A 208 -2.23 12.36 6.36
N PRO A 209 -2.87 11.42 5.66
CA PRO A 209 -2.21 10.68 4.60
C PRO A 209 -1.74 11.56 3.43
N GLU A 210 -2.31 12.75 3.27
CA GLU A 210 -1.99 13.73 2.22
C GLU A 210 -0.82 14.66 2.57
N ASP A 211 -0.14 14.46 3.70
CA ASP A 211 1.16 15.09 3.93
C ASP A 211 2.16 14.68 2.82
N GLU A 212 3.18 15.51 2.60
CA GLU A 212 4.06 15.44 1.42
C GLU A 212 4.59 14.02 1.16
N LEU A 213 5.17 13.39 2.17
CA LEU A 213 5.76 12.06 2.06
C LEU A 213 4.70 10.97 1.83
N GLY A 214 3.54 11.08 2.48
CA GLY A 214 2.41 10.18 2.29
C GLY A 214 1.90 10.25 0.85
N ARG A 215 1.70 11.46 0.33
CA ARG A 215 1.30 11.70 -1.06
C ARG A 215 2.31 11.17 -2.05
N LEU A 216 3.61 11.42 -1.84
CA LEU A 216 4.69 10.90 -2.68
C LEU A 216 4.74 9.38 -2.71
N SER A 217 4.41 8.71 -1.60
CA SER A 217 4.39 7.25 -1.52
C SER A 217 3.41 6.60 -2.50
N ARG A 218 2.36 7.34 -2.90
CA ARG A 218 1.35 6.91 -3.88
C ARG A 218 1.60 7.51 -5.26
N ALA A 219 2.06 8.76 -5.31
CA ALA A 219 2.30 9.47 -6.57
C ALA A 219 3.44 8.85 -7.40
N ILE A 220 4.53 8.40 -6.78
CA ILE A 220 5.67 7.80 -7.51
C ILE A 220 5.22 6.53 -8.27
N PRO A 221 4.55 5.55 -7.63
CA PRO A 221 3.98 4.41 -8.32
C PRO A 221 3.01 4.79 -9.45
N LEU A 222 2.16 5.79 -9.26
CA LEU A 222 1.26 6.30 -10.30
C LEU A 222 2.02 6.86 -11.50
N TRP A 223 3.06 7.66 -11.27
CA TRP A 223 3.88 8.24 -12.33
C TRP A 223 4.62 7.18 -13.14
N LEU A 224 5.13 6.15 -12.47
CA LEU A 224 5.79 5.04 -13.16
C LEU A 224 4.77 4.19 -13.95
N ALA A 225 3.60 3.88 -13.37
CA ALA A 225 2.53 3.19 -14.07
C ALA A 225 2.03 3.99 -15.29
N GLU A 226 1.91 5.30 -15.15
CA GLU A 226 1.59 6.20 -16.25
C GLU A 226 2.64 6.15 -17.35
N THR A 227 3.92 6.31 -17.01
CA THR A 227 5.03 6.26 -17.98
C THR A 227 4.96 4.97 -18.82
N PHE A 228 4.69 3.83 -18.17
CA PHE A 228 4.62 2.53 -18.82
C PHE A 228 3.34 2.37 -19.64
N SER A 229 2.31 3.19 -19.40
CA SER A 229 1.06 3.13 -20.16
C SER A 229 1.24 3.58 -21.61
N TYR A 230 2.23 4.42 -21.88
CA TYR A 230 2.64 4.85 -23.22
C TYR A 230 3.47 3.82 -23.99
N SER A 231 3.84 2.71 -23.37
CA SER A 231 4.60 1.64 -24.03
C SER A 231 3.67 0.50 -24.45
N PRO A 232 3.79 -0.02 -25.69
CA PRO A 232 3.04 -1.20 -26.11
C PRO A 232 3.59 -2.48 -25.45
N LEU A 233 4.82 -2.42 -24.92
CA LEU A 233 5.50 -3.57 -24.31
C LEU A 233 4.97 -3.94 -22.93
N TYR A 234 4.22 -3.04 -22.29
CA TYR A 234 3.87 -3.14 -20.88
C TYR A 234 2.38 -2.97 -20.62
N ALA A 235 1.86 -3.79 -19.72
CA ALA A 235 0.56 -3.59 -19.08
C ALA A 235 0.77 -3.18 -17.61
N PRO A 236 0.90 -1.88 -17.31
CA PRO A 236 1.13 -1.41 -15.96
C PRO A 236 -0.16 -1.31 -15.15
N LEU A 237 -0.02 -1.48 -13.83
CA LEU A 237 -0.98 -1.03 -12.85
C LEU A 237 -0.26 -0.41 -11.66
N ALA A 238 -0.89 0.56 -11.00
CA ALA A 238 -0.49 1.02 -9.68
C ALA A 238 -1.41 0.39 -8.62
N ALA A 239 -0.84 -0.09 -7.51
CA ALA A 239 -1.59 -0.68 -6.41
C ALA A 239 -1.48 0.22 -5.16
N VAL A 240 -2.63 0.70 -4.67
CA VAL A 240 -2.73 1.67 -3.57
C VAL A 240 -3.49 1.05 -2.41
N GLY A 241 -2.95 1.17 -1.20
CA GLY A 241 -3.57 0.66 0.01
C GLY A 241 -4.68 1.56 0.55
N VAL A 242 -5.85 0.99 0.79
CA VAL A 242 -6.98 1.64 1.45
C VAL A 242 -7.44 0.79 2.63
N ARG A 243 -7.45 1.36 3.82
CA ARG A 243 -7.99 0.79 5.04
C ARG A 243 -9.50 1.03 5.10
N HIS A 244 -10.26 -0.04 5.25
CA HIS A 244 -11.69 0.00 5.48
C HIS A 244 -12.01 -0.47 6.91
N SER A 245 -12.94 0.22 7.54
CA SER A 245 -13.59 -0.21 8.78
C SER A 245 -15.10 -0.20 8.55
N SER A 246 -15.82 -1.17 9.13
CA SER A 246 -17.26 -1.29 8.87
C SER A 246 -18.00 0.00 9.27
N GLY A 247 -18.87 0.47 8.38
CA GLY A 247 -19.68 1.67 8.60
C GLY A 247 -18.93 3.01 8.45
N THR A 248 -17.64 3.03 8.14
CA THR A 248 -16.87 4.27 7.89
C THR A 248 -16.28 4.30 6.47
N PRO A 249 -16.26 5.47 5.81
CA PRO A 249 -15.57 5.61 4.53
C PRO A 249 -14.07 5.25 4.64
N GLY A 250 -13.49 4.74 3.56
CA GLY A 250 -12.11 4.25 3.57
C GLY A 250 -11.07 5.35 3.81
N HIS A 251 -9.92 4.96 4.32
CA HIS A 251 -8.76 5.83 4.54
C HIS A 251 -7.54 5.28 3.84
N TYR A 252 -6.64 6.14 3.36
CA TYR A 252 -5.37 5.65 2.85
C TYR A 252 -4.63 4.83 3.92
N ALA A 253 -4.14 3.67 3.54
CA ALA A 253 -3.21 2.92 4.38
C ALA A 253 -1.82 3.54 4.25
N LEU A 254 -1.12 3.69 5.37
CA LEU A 254 0.32 3.96 5.39
C LEU A 254 1.04 2.66 5.73
N PHE A 255 2.11 2.36 5.00
CA PHE A 255 2.92 1.16 5.22
C PHE A 255 4.20 1.55 5.97
N PRO A 256 4.30 1.28 7.29
CA PRO A 256 5.47 1.66 8.09
C PRO A 256 6.68 0.73 7.87
N SER A 257 6.50 -0.33 7.09
CA SER A 257 7.50 -1.35 6.78
C SER A 257 7.56 -1.62 5.28
N GLU A 258 8.74 -2.00 4.79
CA GLU A 258 8.90 -2.44 3.40
C GLU A 258 7.99 -3.64 3.08
N TRP A 259 7.61 -3.77 1.81
CA TRP A 259 6.85 -4.92 1.32
C TRP A 259 7.64 -6.21 1.49
N THR A 260 6.99 -7.21 2.09
CA THR A 260 7.53 -8.56 2.21
C THR A 260 7.23 -9.38 0.96
N THR A 261 7.93 -10.49 0.77
CA THR A 261 7.65 -11.45 -0.29
C THR A 261 6.24 -12.02 -0.23
N GLU A 262 5.65 -12.13 0.96
CA GLU A 262 4.26 -12.54 1.14
C GLU A 262 3.28 -11.47 0.64
N ASN A 263 3.52 -10.19 0.95
CA ASN A 263 2.70 -9.12 0.38
C ASN A 263 2.78 -9.09 -1.15
N LEU A 264 3.92 -9.45 -1.75
CA LEU A 264 4.04 -9.58 -3.20
C LEU A 264 3.16 -10.73 -3.74
N ARG A 265 3.08 -11.88 -3.04
CA ARG A 265 2.22 -13.01 -3.44
C ARG A 265 0.76 -12.61 -3.38
N GLN A 266 0.35 -11.97 -2.29
CA GLN A 266 -1.01 -11.44 -2.13
C GLN A 266 -1.36 -10.44 -3.23
N LEU A 267 -0.42 -9.57 -3.64
CA LEU A 267 -0.64 -8.66 -4.76
C LEU A 267 -0.78 -9.42 -6.10
N VAL A 268 0.01 -10.47 -6.33
CA VAL A 268 -0.12 -11.32 -7.53
C VAL A 268 -1.51 -11.98 -7.56
N GLU A 269 -1.94 -12.57 -6.44
CA GLU A 269 -3.25 -13.20 -6.31
C GLU A 269 -4.40 -12.20 -6.51
N ALA A 270 -4.33 -11.03 -5.86
CA ALA A 270 -5.35 -9.98 -5.95
C ALA A 270 -5.42 -9.33 -7.34
N SER A 271 -4.33 -9.32 -8.11
CA SER A 271 -4.29 -8.73 -9.46
C SER A 271 -5.02 -9.54 -10.54
N GLY A 272 -5.56 -10.71 -10.19
CA GLY A 272 -6.56 -11.43 -10.98
C GLY A 272 -6.05 -12.68 -11.71
N ALA A 273 -6.86 -13.73 -11.59
CA ALA A 273 -6.81 -15.04 -12.25
C ALA A 273 -7.12 -15.00 -13.77
N GLU A 274 -6.63 -13.99 -14.49
CA GLU A 274 -6.49 -14.10 -15.94
C GLU A 274 -5.25 -14.96 -16.23
N ALA A 275 -5.28 -15.81 -17.26
CA ALA A 275 -4.33 -16.89 -17.54
C ALA A 275 -2.82 -16.53 -17.56
N ARG A 276 -2.46 -15.25 -17.38
CA ARG A 276 -1.10 -14.74 -17.25
C ARG A 276 -1.03 -13.71 -16.12
N GLY A 277 -0.40 -14.10 -15.00
CA GLY A 277 -0.14 -13.23 -13.84
C GLY A 277 0.92 -12.14 -14.10
N LEU A 278 1.29 -11.40 -13.05
CA LEU A 278 2.32 -10.34 -13.13
C LEU A 278 3.69 -10.90 -13.53
N ASP A 279 4.44 -10.18 -14.36
CA ASP A 279 5.84 -10.51 -14.70
C ASP A 279 6.81 -9.77 -13.75
N TYR A 280 6.50 -8.51 -13.43
CA TYR A 280 7.32 -7.66 -12.57
C TYR A 280 6.51 -6.92 -11.51
N ILE A 281 7.12 -6.70 -10.34
CA ILE A 281 6.58 -5.82 -9.30
C ILE A 281 7.66 -4.82 -8.88
N PHE A 282 7.27 -3.55 -8.81
CA PHE A 282 8.05 -2.50 -8.20
C PHE A 282 7.52 -2.23 -6.81
N THR A 283 8.40 -2.32 -5.81
CA THR A 283 8.13 -1.88 -4.44
C THR A 283 9.19 -0.87 -4.02
N GLY A 284 9.00 -0.28 -2.85
CA GLY A 284 10.01 0.61 -2.32
C GLY A 284 9.61 1.26 -1.01
N SER A 285 10.46 2.17 -0.59
CA SER A 285 10.29 2.94 0.64
C SER A 285 10.78 4.37 0.48
N LEU A 286 10.09 5.28 1.15
CA LEU A 286 10.49 6.65 1.37
C LEU A 286 10.89 6.84 2.83
N GLN A 287 11.95 7.60 3.06
CA GLN A 287 12.36 8.04 4.38
C GLN A 287 12.83 9.49 4.27
N GLU A 288 12.35 10.34 5.17
CA GLU A 288 12.84 11.71 5.29
C GLU A 288 13.72 11.84 6.54
N LYS A 289 14.86 12.52 6.41
CA LYS A 289 15.72 12.88 7.54
C LYS A 289 16.34 14.24 7.27
N ASN A 290 16.11 15.21 8.15
CA ASN A 290 16.64 16.57 8.02
C ASN A 290 16.31 17.24 6.66
N ALA A 291 15.08 17.06 6.17
CA ALA A 291 14.62 17.49 4.84
C ALA A 291 15.30 16.81 3.63
N ASP A 292 16.17 15.82 3.85
CA ASP A 292 16.66 14.93 2.80
C ASP A 292 15.71 13.75 2.65
N THR A 293 15.16 13.56 1.45
CA THR A 293 14.33 12.40 1.15
C THR A 293 15.19 11.31 0.52
N THR A 294 15.11 10.10 1.07
CA THR A 294 15.69 8.88 0.51
C THR A 294 14.58 7.99 -0.05
N LEU A 295 14.67 7.67 -1.33
CA LEU A 295 13.86 6.66 -1.99
C LEU A 295 14.69 5.40 -2.20
N THR A 296 14.14 4.26 -1.78
CA THR A 296 14.62 2.94 -2.20
C THR A 296 13.55 2.32 -3.08
N LEU A 297 13.89 1.93 -4.31
CA LEU A 297 13.04 1.16 -5.21
C LEU A 297 13.65 -0.22 -5.44
N ARG A 298 12.78 -1.23 -5.50
CA ARG A 298 13.14 -2.63 -5.74
C ARG A 298 12.31 -3.18 -6.88
N VAL A 299 12.97 -3.85 -7.81
CA VAL A 299 12.33 -4.50 -8.97
C VAL A 299 12.37 -6.00 -8.77
N TRP A 300 11.21 -6.63 -8.73
CA TRP A 300 11.04 -8.06 -8.51
C TRP A 300 10.62 -8.75 -9.80
N GLU A 301 11.28 -9.86 -10.13
CA GLU A 301 10.80 -10.83 -11.11
C GLU A 301 9.85 -11.79 -10.42
N VAL A 302 8.58 -11.83 -10.84
CA VAL A 302 7.54 -12.63 -10.17
C VAL A 302 7.76 -14.13 -10.39
N ARG A 303 8.17 -14.54 -11.60
CA ARG A 303 8.36 -15.97 -11.94
C ARG A 303 9.30 -16.71 -10.98
N LYS A 304 10.32 -16.03 -10.45
CA LYS A 304 11.28 -16.57 -9.48
C LYS A 304 11.20 -15.91 -8.11
N PHE A 305 10.24 -14.99 -7.90
CA PHE A 305 10.16 -14.10 -6.73
C PHE A 305 11.52 -13.55 -6.30
N ARG A 306 12.29 -13.05 -7.27
CA ARG A 306 13.67 -12.62 -7.07
C ARG A 306 13.80 -11.12 -7.27
N GLU A 307 14.45 -10.45 -6.33
CA GLU A 307 14.88 -9.07 -6.52
C GLU A 307 15.93 -9.01 -7.65
N ARG A 308 15.57 -8.35 -8.75
CA ARG A 308 16.46 -8.11 -9.88
C ARG A 308 17.34 -6.89 -9.68
N LYS A 309 16.79 -5.87 -9.02
CA LYS A 309 17.46 -4.59 -8.88
C LYS A 309 16.98 -3.83 -7.66
N LYS A 310 17.92 -3.28 -6.91
CA LYS A 310 17.72 -2.22 -5.93
C LYS A 310 18.28 -0.91 -6.47
N ILE A 311 17.51 0.16 -6.35
CA ILE A 311 17.87 1.52 -6.74
C ILE A 311 17.66 2.39 -5.52
N VAL A 312 18.66 3.19 -5.18
CA VAL A 312 18.58 4.15 -4.07
C VAL A 312 18.83 5.53 -4.63
N LEU A 313 17.93 6.45 -4.36
CA LEU A 313 17.99 7.84 -4.76
C LEU A 313 17.86 8.71 -3.51
N ARG A 314 18.62 9.81 -3.45
CA ARG A 314 18.50 10.80 -2.38
C ARG A 314 18.39 12.18 -3.00
N TRP A 315 17.52 13.01 -2.46
CA TRP A 315 17.38 14.40 -2.90
C TRP A 315 17.02 15.32 -1.75
N THR A 316 17.29 16.61 -1.97
CA THR A 316 16.77 17.72 -1.17
C THR A 316 15.63 18.38 -1.96
N PRO A 317 14.83 19.27 -1.36
CA PRO A 317 13.79 19.99 -2.09
C PRO A 317 14.32 20.72 -3.34
N ALA A 318 15.57 21.21 -3.31
CA ALA A 318 16.19 21.91 -4.42
C ALA A 318 16.70 21.00 -5.54
N SER A 319 17.01 19.73 -5.25
CA SER A 319 17.53 18.77 -6.25
C SER A 319 16.51 17.72 -6.70
N ALA A 320 15.30 17.72 -6.12
CA ALA A 320 14.26 16.72 -6.35
C ALA A 320 14.00 16.46 -7.84
N ASP A 321 13.70 17.50 -8.63
CA ASP A 321 13.38 17.34 -10.05
C ASP A 321 14.54 16.72 -10.86
N ALA A 322 15.78 17.14 -10.58
CA ALA A 322 16.95 16.63 -11.28
C ALA A 322 17.22 15.16 -10.95
N GLU A 323 17.07 14.77 -9.68
CA GLU A 323 17.27 13.39 -9.24
C GLU A 323 16.15 12.46 -9.71
N LEU A 324 14.89 12.92 -9.65
CA LEU A 324 13.74 12.17 -10.17
C LEU A 324 13.83 11.99 -11.69
N ALA A 325 14.30 12.98 -12.43
CA ALA A 325 14.53 12.86 -13.88
C ALA A 325 15.60 11.80 -14.20
N LYS A 326 16.69 11.73 -13.43
CA LYS A 326 17.72 10.68 -13.58
C LYS A 326 17.14 9.29 -13.32
N LEU A 327 16.36 9.14 -12.25
CA LEU A 327 15.68 7.87 -11.94
C LEU A 327 14.75 7.45 -13.08
N HIS A 328 13.96 8.39 -13.60
CA HIS A 328 13.02 8.13 -14.69
C HIS A 328 13.73 7.64 -15.96
N ALA A 329 14.80 8.35 -16.36
CA ALA A 329 15.62 7.95 -17.49
C ALA A 329 16.26 6.57 -17.27
N TYR A 330 16.80 6.32 -16.08
CA TYR A 330 17.39 5.03 -15.71
C TYR A 330 16.39 3.88 -15.81
N LEU A 331 15.19 4.04 -15.25
CA LEU A 331 14.16 3.00 -15.26
C LEU A 331 13.67 2.70 -16.68
N ARG A 332 13.47 3.72 -17.52
CA ARG A 332 13.12 3.51 -18.93
C ARG A 332 14.21 2.72 -19.66
N GLN A 333 15.48 3.05 -19.45
CA GLN A 333 16.59 2.29 -20.03
C GLN A 333 16.67 0.85 -19.50
N PHE A 334 16.61 0.68 -18.17
CA PHE A 334 16.72 -0.63 -17.51
C PHE A 334 15.59 -1.58 -17.91
N MET A 335 14.37 -1.06 -18.05
CA MET A 335 13.20 -1.82 -18.48
C MET A 335 13.05 -1.87 -20.00
N GLU A 336 14.02 -1.41 -20.78
CA GLU A 336 13.95 -1.42 -22.25
C GLU A 336 12.67 -0.75 -22.78
N TRP A 337 12.17 0.26 -22.05
CA TRP A 337 10.94 0.97 -22.36
C TRP A 337 11.06 1.66 -23.71
N ARG A 338 9.98 1.60 -24.50
CA ARG A 338 9.87 2.26 -25.80
C ARG A 338 8.53 2.95 -25.89
N ASP A 339 8.54 4.16 -26.43
CA ASP A 339 7.34 4.92 -26.74
C ASP A 339 6.59 4.22 -27.89
N GLY A 340 5.32 3.89 -27.67
CA GLY A 340 4.46 3.26 -28.69
C GLY A 340 4.08 4.18 -29.84
N SER A 341 4.24 5.50 -29.66
CA SER A 341 4.01 6.48 -30.72
C SER A 341 5.18 6.61 -31.71
N ALA A 342 6.31 5.95 -31.44
CA ALA A 342 7.50 5.97 -32.27
C ALA A 342 7.47 4.85 -33.32
N GLY A 343 6.93 5.16 -34.51
CA GLY A 343 7.16 4.34 -35.73
C GLY A 343 5.94 3.71 -36.39
N GLU A 344 4.74 3.79 -35.79
CA GLU A 344 3.50 3.36 -36.45
C GLU A 344 2.60 4.56 -36.81
N PRO A 345 2.01 4.60 -38.01
CA PRO A 345 1.20 5.72 -38.50
C PRO A 345 -0.22 5.77 -37.89
N ARG A 346 -0.47 5.11 -36.75
CA ARG A 346 -1.79 5.14 -36.12
C ARG A 346 -1.92 6.42 -35.28
N ALA A 347 -2.56 7.42 -35.87
CA ALA A 347 -2.71 8.80 -35.40
C ALA A 347 -3.47 9.02 -34.06
N ALA A 348 -3.62 8.02 -33.19
CA ALA A 348 -4.49 8.13 -32.00
C ALA A 348 -3.76 8.13 -30.64
N ALA A 349 -2.57 7.52 -30.53
CA ALA A 349 -1.89 7.42 -29.24
C ALA A 349 -1.16 8.74 -28.86
N LEU A 350 -1.40 9.21 -27.64
CA LEU A 350 -0.71 10.36 -27.08
C LEU A 350 0.79 10.09 -27.01
N ARG A 351 1.62 11.06 -27.43
CA ARG A 351 3.08 10.92 -27.32
C ARG A 351 3.54 11.12 -25.89
N TYR A 352 4.48 10.30 -25.45
CA TYR A 352 5.05 10.48 -24.13
C TYR A 352 6.04 11.65 -24.13
N SER A 353 5.86 12.59 -23.20
CA SER A 353 6.85 13.62 -22.90
C SER A 353 7.15 13.58 -21.39
N PRO A 354 8.41 13.43 -20.96
CA PRO A 354 8.76 13.55 -19.55
C PRO A 354 8.37 14.93 -19.00
N PRO A 355 7.80 15.02 -17.78
CA PRO A 355 7.47 16.30 -17.18
C PRO A 355 8.75 17.12 -16.90
N ALA A 356 8.70 18.44 -17.13
CA ALA A 356 9.85 19.31 -16.85
C ALA A 356 10.11 19.49 -15.35
N GLN A 357 9.04 19.42 -14.54
CA GLN A 357 9.07 19.47 -13.07
C GLN A 357 8.40 18.19 -12.53
N ALA A 358 9.19 17.14 -12.36
CA ALA A 358 8.73 15.83 -11.91
C ALA A 358 8.04 15.88 -10.55
N LEU A 359 8.54 16.67 -9.59
CA LEU A 359 7.94 16.76 -8.26
C LEU A 359 6.54 17.39 -8.33
N ARG A 360 6.39 18.45 -9.13
CA ARG A 360 5.08 19.07 -9.38
C ARG A 360 4.12 18.08 -10.04
N TRP A 361 4.58 17.32 -11.03
CA TRP A 361 3.77 16.29 -11.67
C TRP A 361 3.29 15.23 -10.68
N LEU A 362 4.16 14.77 -9.77
CA LEU A 362 3.80 13.84 -8.71
C LEU A 362 2.71 14.42 -7.80
N HIS A 363 2.78 15.70 -7.42
CA HIS A 363 1.70 16.34 -6.65
C HIS A 363 0.37 16.36 -7.42
N THR A 364 0.38 16.66 -8.72
CA THR A 364 -0.82 16.61 -9.58
C THR A 364 -1.42 15.21 -9.60
N LEU A 365 -0.60 14.17 -9.80
CA LEU A 365 -1.07 12.77 -9.84
C LEU A 365 -1.61 12.30 -8.48
N GLY A 366 -0.89 12.61 -7.39
CA GLY A 366 -1.32 12.27 -6.03
C GLY A 366 -2.65 12.94 -5.66
N THR A 367 -2.79 14.24 -5.96
CA THR A 367 -4.04 14.97 -5.73
C THR A 367 -5.17 14.43 -6.60
N SER A 368 -4.89 14.11 -7.86
CA SER A 368 -5.87 13.52 -8.79
C SER A 368 -6.38 12.17 -8.32
N LEU A 369 -5.51 11.35 -7.69
CA LEU A 369 -5.90 10.08 -7.08
C LEU A 369 -6.87 10.29 -5.92
N THR A 370 -6.57 11.22 -5.02
CA THR A 370 -7.42 11.51 -3.86
C THR A 370 -8.81 11.94 -4.29
N LEU A 371 -8.93 12.85 -5.26
CA LEU A 371 -10.23 13.24 -5.80
C LEU A 371 -10.92 12.08 -6.54
N PHE A 372 -10.18 11.28 -7.31
CA PHE A 372 -10.75 10.14 -8.01
C PHE A 372 -11.36 9.12 -7.03
N LEU A 373 -10.62 8.73 -5.99
CA LEU A 373 -11.07 7.74 -5.02
C LEU A 373 -12.19 8.30 -4.12
N ALA A 374 -12.15 9.58 -3.76
CA ALA A 374 -13.25 10.23 -3.05
C ALA A 374 -14.53 10.29 -3.91
N GLY A 375 -14.41 10.54 -5.22
CA GLY A 375 -15.55 10.50 -6.14
C GLY A 375 -16.09 9.11 -6.46
N LYS A 376 -15.39 8.06 -6.03
CA LYS A 376 -15.86 6.67 -6.06
C LYS A 376 -16.33 6.17 -4.68
N ASP A 377 -16.41 7.06 -3.69
CA ASP A 377 -16.72 6.75 -2.30
C ASP A 377 -15.79 5.68 -1.68
N VAL A 378 -14.60 5.50 -2.25
CA VAL A 378 -13.55 4.62 -1.73
C VAL A 378 -12.82 5.29 -0.58
N LEU A 379 -12.63 6.60 -0.66
CA LEU A 379 -12.03 7.42 0.39
C LEU A 379 -13.04 8.40 0.99
N ALA A 380 -12.86 8.65 2.29
CA ALA A 380 -13.56 9.72 2.99
C ALA A 380 -13.23 11.09 2.41
N ARG A 381 -14.22 11.99 2.34
CA ARG A 381 -14.05 13.34 1.78
C ARG A 381 -13.22 14.27 2.66
N ASP A 382 -13.12 14.00 3.96
CA ASP A 382 -12.28 14.75 4.90
C ASP A 382 -10.78 14.56 4.67
N GLN A 383 -10.39 13.52 3.92
CA GLN A 383 -9.02 13.33 3.45
C GLN A 383 -8.67 14.22 2.24
N ILE A 384 -9.64 14.91 1.64
CA ILE A 384 -9.33 15.85 0.56
C ILE A 384 -8.59 17.06 1.16
N PRO A 385 -7.34 17.32 0.76
CA PRO A 385 -6.56 18.42 1.30
C PRO A 385 -7.07 19.75 0.72
N PRO A 386 -6.69 20.91 1.29
CA PRO A 386 -6.95 22.20 0.66
C PRO A 386 -6.41 22.24 -0.78
N LEU A 387 -7.31 22.39 -1.76
CA LEU A 387 -6.98 22.17 -3.17
C LEU A 387 -6.51 23.42 -3.93
N LYS A 388 -6.88 24.62 -3.47
CA LYS A 388 -6.69 25.87 -4.25
C LYS A 388 -5.26 26.03 -4.78
N ALA A 389 -4.28 25.90 -3.89
CA ALA A 389 -2.86 26.03 -4.26
C ALA A 389 -2.40 24.91 -5.21
N LEU A 390 -2.79 23.65 -4.92
CA LEU A 390 -2.43 22.48 -5.71
C LEU A 390 -2.98 22.56 -7.14
N ILE A 391 -4.24 22.98 -7.30
CA ILE A 391 -4.87 23.15 -8.61
C ILE A 391 -4.25 24.32 -9.36
N ARG A 392 -4.01 25.46 -8.68
CA ARG A 392 -3.33 26.60 -9.31
C ARG A 392 -1.95 26.21 -9.82
N ASP A 393 -1.18 25.46 -9.03
CA ASP A 393 0.14 25.00 -9.41
C ASP A 393 0.10 24.06 -10.62
N ALA A 394 -0.87 23.16 -10.68
CA ALA A 394 -1.12 22.29 -11.83
C ALA A 394 -1.48 23.10 -13.09
N LEU A 395 -2.44 24.03 -12.99
CA LEU A 395 -2.85 24.90 -14.10
C LEU A 395 -1.69 25.78 -14.60
N SER A 396 -0.87 26.33 -13.70
CA SER A 396 0.31 27.11 -14.07
C SER A 396 1.37 26.29 -14.80
N ALA A 397 1.43 24.98 -14.54
CA ALA A 397 2.31 24.08 -15.29
C ALA A 397 1.77 23.88 -16.71
N ALA A 398 0.47 23.62 -16.87
CA ALA A 398 -0.16 23.45 -18.18
C ALA A 398 -0.02 24.68 -19.10
N GLN A 399 0.20 25.88 -18.55
CA GLN A 399 0.37 27.15 -19.28
C GLN A 399 1.71 27.32 -20.00
N ARG A 400 2.74 26.53 -19.67
CA ARG A 400 4.09 26.77 -20.22
C ARG A 400 4.19 26.21 -21.63
N GLU A 401 4.69 27.00 -22.58
CA GLU A 401 4.83 26.70 -24.03
C GLU A 401 5.53 25.37 -24.41
N LYS A 402 6.08 24.63 -23.44
CA LYS A 402 6.80 23.36 -23.64
C LYS A 402 6.24 22.19 -22.84
N GLU A 403 5.11 22.35 -22.17
CA GLU A 403 4.52 21.30 -21.34
C GLU A 403 3.66 20.33 -22.15
N SER A 404 3.54 19.10 -21.63
CA SER A 404 2.92 18.01 -22.37
C SER A 404 1.39 18.15 -22.41
N THR A 405 0.77 17.64 -23.47
CA THR A 405 -0.70 17.50 -23.57
C THR A 405 -1.29 16.70 -22.40
N ALA A 406 -0.55 15.72 -21.86
CA ALA A 406 -0.95 15.02 -20.64
C ALA A 406 -1.04 15.97 -19.43
N THR A 407 -0.13 16.93 -19.29
CA THR A 407 -0.14 17.96 -18.24
C THR A 407 -1.42 18.80 -18.31
N ALA A 408 -1.82 19.20 -19.52
CA ALA A 408 -3.05 19.95 -19.74
C ALA A 408 -4.30 19.12 -19.41
N LEU A 409 -4.40 17.89 -19.92
CA LEU A 409 -5.52 16.98 -19.64
C LEU A 409 -5.63 16.64 -18.15
N ALA A 410 -4.50 16.45 -17.46
CA ALA A 410 -4.48 16.24 -16.01
C ALA A 410 -4.96 17.45 -15.22
N SER A 411 -4.58 18.66 -15.64
CA SER A 411 -5.04 19.88 -14.97
C SER A 411 -6.54 20.10 -15.17
N LEU A 412 -7.07 19.84 -16.37
CA LEU A 412 -8.50 19.90 -16.67
C LEU A 412 -9.31 18.89 -15.85
N THR A 413 -8.89 17.63 -15.85
CA THR A 413 -9.58 16.58 -15.09
C THR A 413 -9.48 16.77 -13.58
N LEU A 414 -8.36 17.29 -13.07
CA LEU A 414 -8.20 17.67 -11.68
C LEU A 414 -9.21 18.76 -11.28
N LEU A 415 -9.31 19.83 -12.08
CA LEU A 415 -10.25 20.93 -11.85
C LEU A 415 -11.71 20.45 -11.92
N ALA A 416 -12.06 19.65 -12.94
CA ALA A 416 -13.41 19.10 -13.10
C ALA A 416 -13.82 18.24 -11.89
N ARG A 417 -12.94 17.34 -11.42
CA ARG A 417 -13.21 16.50 -10.24
C ARG A 417 -13.36 17.33 -8.97
N ALA A 418 -12.54 18.38 -8.81
CA ALA A 418 -12.65 19.28 -7.66
C ALA A 418 -13.99 20.02 -7.63
N ARG A 419 -14.47 20.49 -8.80
CA ARG A 419 -15.80 21.09 -8.98
C ARG A 419 -16.90 20.08 -8.65
N ASP A 420 -16.87 18.89 -9.26
CA ASP A 420 -17.93 17.90 -9.14
C ASP A 420 -18.10 17.40 -7.70
N LEU A 421 -16.98 17.31 -6.96
CA LEU A 421 -16.99 16.98 -5.54
C LEU A 421 -17.32 18.14 -4.61
N ARG A 422 -17.41 19.37 -5.16
CA ARG A 422 -17.54 20.62 -4.40
C ARG A 422 -16.43 20.77 -3.35
N ALA A 423 -15.22 20.35 -3.74
CA ALA A 423 -14.03 20.38 -2.88
C ALA A 423 -13.27 21.70 -2.95
N ILE A 424 -13.71 22.62 -3.81
CA ILE A 424 -13.30 24.01 -3.90
C ILE A 424 -14.55 24.89 -3.87
N ASP A 425 -14.42 26.09 -3.32
CA ASP A 425 -15.52 27.05 -3.33
C ASP A 425 -15.72 27.67 -4.71
N GLU A 426 -16.91 28.26 -4.93
CA GLU A 426 -17.29 28.83 -6.22
C GLU A 426 -16.39 30.02 -6.64
N THR A 427 -15.88 30.78 -5.67
CA THR A 427 -15.06 31.97 -5.96
C THR A 427 -13.68 31.53 -6.46
N ASP A 428 -13.10 30.55 -5.79
CA ASP A 428 -11.85 29.89 -6.16
C ASP A 428 -11.99 29.17 -7.50
N LEU A 429 -13.11 28.47 -7.74
CA LEU A 429 -13.39 27.83 -9.02
C LEU A 429 -13.38 28.85 -10.16
N VAL A 430 -14.09 29.99 -10.01
CA VAL A 430 -14.09 31.06 -11.02
C VAL A 430 -12.69 31.64 -11.24
N GLU A 431 -11.89 31.81 -10.19
CA GLU A 431 -10.49 32.27 -10.29
C GLU A 431 -9.61 31.26 -11.07
N LEU A 432 -9.75 29.98 -10.76
CA LEU A 432 -8.97 28.90 -11.38
C LEU A 432 -9.38 28.69 -12.85
N THR A 433 -10.67 28.76 -13.17
CA THR A 433 -11.14 28.70 -14.56
C THR A 433 -10.65 29.88 -15.39
N LYS A 434 -10.60 31.10 -14.83
CA LYS A 434 -9.97 32.24 -15.52
C LYS A 434 -8.49 32.04 -15.79
N THR A 435 -7.79 31.38 -14.86
CA THR A 435 -6.38 31.00 -15.03
C THR A 435 -6.23 30.01 -16.19
N LEU A 436 -7.17 29.07 -16.33
CA LEU A 436 -7.24 28.17 -17.48
C LEU A 436 -7.54 28.91 -18.80
N ASP A 437 -8.46 29.88 -18.80
CA ASP A 437 -8.81 30.67 -20.00
C ASP A 437 -7.64 31.49 -20.55
N ALA A 438 -6.91 32.16 -19.65
CA ALA A 438 -5.72 32.92 -20.00
C ALA A 438 -4.61 32.03 -20.59
N ALA A 439 -4.61 30.73 -20.28
CA ALA A 439 -3.69 29.75 -20.86
C ALA A 439 -4.02 29.47 -22.33
N THR A 440 -5.31 29.40 -22.68
CA THR A 440 -5.78 29.01 -24.02
C THR A 440 -5.79 30.15 -25.03
N SER A 441 -5.78 31.42 -24.58
CA SER A 441 -5.82 32.59 -25.47
C SER A 441 -4.48 32.97 -26.12
N LEU A 442 -3.38 32.27 -25.80
CA LEU A 442 -2.04 32.56 -26.33
C LEU A 442 -1.73 31.87 -27.68
N ASP A 443 -2.61 31.00 -28.20
CA ASP A 443 -2.31 30.12 -29.34
C ASP A 443 -3.13 30.41 -30.63
N ASP A 444 -3.86 31.52 -30.70
CA ASP A 444 -4.82 31.79 -31.80
C ASP A 444 -4.17 32.30 -33.13
N GLY A 445 -2.89 31.98 -33.35
CA GLY A 445 -2.04 32.71 -34.30
C GLY A 445 -1.24 31.90 -35.31
N SER A 446 -1.52 30.62 -35.59
CA SER A 446 -0.90 29.92 -36.74
C SER A 446 -1.55 28.57 -37.03
N ALA A 447 -2.53 28.53 -37.94
CA ALA A 447 -3.01 27.30 -38.53
C ALA A 447 -1.89 26.60 -39.34
N ARG A 448 -1.21 25.65 -38.73
CA ARG A 448 -0.37 24.64 -39.41
C ARG A 448 -0.92 23.26 -39.10
N THR A 449 -1.00 22.42 -40.13
CA THR A 449 -1.28 20.98 -40.01
C THR A 449 -0.04 20.26 -39.45
N SER A 450 0.35 20.57 -38.20
CA SER A 450 1.40 19.88 -37.45
C SER A 450 0.78 18.94 -36.39
N PRO A 451 1.54 17.99 -35.83
CA PRO A 451 1.10 17.16 -34.69
C PRO A 451 0.60 17.98 -33.49
N ASP A 452 1.10 19.21 -33.34
CA ASP A 452 0.66 20.15 -32.29
C ASP A 452 -0.82 20.52 -32.48
N SER A 453 -1.30 20.61 -33.72
CA SER A 453 -2.70 20.93 -34.02
C SER A 453 -3.70 19.84 -33.60
N GLU A 454 -3.28 18.57 -33.52
CA GLU A 454 -4.14 17.47 -33.08
C GLU A 454 -4.19 17.38 -31.55
N GLN A 455 -3.07 17.63 -30.89
CA GLN A 455 -2.98 17.71 -29.44
C GLN A 455 -3.76 18.91 -28.87
N SER A 456 -3.68 20.08 -29.50
CA SER A 456 -4.51 21.24 -29.12
C SER A 456 -6.00 20.96 -29.29
N LYS A 457 -6.40 20.21 -30.34
CA LYS A 457 -7.79 19.75 -30.50
C LYS A 457 -8.21 18.79 -29.39
N GLN A 458 -7.36 17.87 -28.96
CA GLN A 458 -7.66 16.97 -27.84
C GLN A 458 -7.92 17.74 -26.55
N VAL A 459 -7.10 18.75 -26.23
CA VAL A 459 -7.30 19.61 -25.06
C VAL A 459 -8.61 20.38 -25.14
N ALA A 460 -8.93 20.98 -26.29
CA ALA A 460 -10.20 21.69 -26.50
C ALA A 460 -11.43 20.76 -26.39
N THR A 461 -11.36 19.56 -26.99
CA THR A 461 -12.43 18.56 -26.89
C THR A 461 -12.63 18.09 -25.45
N ALA A 462 -11.56 17.82 -24.71
CA ALA A 462 -11.62 17.43 -23.31
C ALA A 462 -12.24 18.54 -22.45
N ARG A 463 -11.83 19.79 -22.68
CA ARG A 463 -12.37 20.95 -21.98
C ARG A 463 -13.88 21.08 -22.17
N SER A 464 -14.34 20.97 -23.42
CA SER A 464 -15.77 20.98 -23.76
C SER A 464 -16.53 19.83 -23.09
N ALA A 465 -15.98 18.62 -23.14
CA ALA A 465 -16.59 17.43 -22.53
C ALA A 465 -16.72 17.53 -21.01
N LEU A 466 -15.77 18.20 -20.35
CA LEU A 466 -15.79 18.42 -18.90
C LEU A 466 -16.64 19.64 -18.48
N ALA A 467 -17.20 20.38 -19.44
CA ALA A 467 -17.93 21.62 -19.22
C ALA A 467 -17.12 22.67 -18.42
N LEU A 468 -15.87 22.90 -18.81
CA LEU A 468 -14.92 23.85 -18.20
C LEU A 468 -14.60 25.04 -19.11
#